data_AF-A0AA38IYM7-F1
#
_entry.id   AF-A0AA38IYM7-F1
#
_cell.length_a   1.000
_cell.length_b   1.000
_cell.length_c   1.000
_cell.angle_alpha   90.00
_cell.angle_beta   90.00
_cell.angle_gamma   90.00
#
_symmetry.space_group_name_H-M   'P 1'
#
loop_
_entity.id
_entity.type
_entity.pdbx_description
1 polymer ?
#
loop_
_entity_poly.entity_id
_entity_poly.type
_entity_poly.pdbx_seq_one_letter_code
_entity_poly.pdbx_strand_id
1 'polypeptide(L)'
;MEIFDWKSTFYTNFRTLKMIGLWPEHNEGYKFDWYTLYTLFCVNLCFIGPNFTQIMDLLINTSDLETFTARIFLIISEILVPIKVYYHIKTISRGKELMQKTNATIFQPKTTTQRNLAQNQLDIWTGAYSIFCVSCFIATIISISVLVTADVNLDMFVVALIIFVSAQCDILCDELRNNLRRPNFHEKFLRCIKHHKEILSFKENTNDLYEIVIFWQTVLSSLSLALTMFHLTLVKFESSEIYGAMMYGLATSLETFLYCWFGNEAEVKV
;
A
#
# COMPACT_ATOMS: atom_id res chain seq x y z
N MET A 1 29.33 -40.04 -10.56
CA MET A 1 28.24 -39.15 -11.02
C MET A 1 27.86 -38.27 -9.85
N GLU A 2 27.80 -36.96 -10.03
CA GLU A 2 27.37 -36.03 -8.97
C GLU A 2 25.90 -36.27 -8.58
N ILE A 3 25.56 -36.04 -7.31
CA ILE A 3 24.18 -36.16 -6.81
C ILE A 3 23.32 -35.08 -7.49
N PHE A 4 22.14 -35.45 -7.97
CA PHE A 4 21.21 -34.51 -8.57
C PHE A 4 20.47 -33.72 -7.48
N ASP A 5 20.58 -32.39 -7.52
CA ASP A 5 19.94 -31.50 -6.54
C ASP A 5 18.50 -31.15 -6.93
N TRP A 6 17.56 -31.94 -6.41
CA TRP A 6 16.12 -31.71 -6.54
C TRP A 6 15.61 -30.40 -5.92
N LYS A 7 16.41 -29.77 -5.04
CA LYS A 7 15.99 -28.57 -4.28
C LYS A 7 16.42 -27.27 -4.92
N SER A 8 17.35 -27.34 -5.88
CA SER A 8 17.96 -26.19 -6.56
C SER A 8 16.93 -25.16 -7.07
N THR A 9 15.83 -25.61 -7.64
CA THR A 9 14.77 -24.76 -8.18
C THR A 9 13.83 -24.16 -7.12
N PHE A 10 13.78 -24.72 -5.91
CA PHE A 10 12.88 -24.26 -4.85
C PHE A 10 13.54 -23.33 -3.83
N TYR A 11 14.85 -23.05 -3.93
CA TYR A 11 15.55 -22.18 -2.97
C TYR A 11 14.93 -20.78 -2.85
N THR A 12 14.52 -20.18 -3.97
CA THR A 12 13.83 -18.88 -3.96
C THR A 12 12.53 -18.96 -3.18
N ASN A 13 11.74 -20.03 -3.38
CA ASN A 13 10.50 -20.25 -2.63
C ASN A 13 10.74 -20.42 -1.13
N PHE A 14 11.74 -21.22 -0.75
CA PHE A 14 12.08 -21.43 0.66
C PHE A 14 12.54 -20.13 1.32
N ARG A 15 13.32 -19.31 0.61
CA ARG A 15 13.73 -17.99 1.11
C ARG A 15 12.53 -17.08 1.33
N THR A 16 11.60 -17.02 0.37
CA THR A 16 10.37 -16.23 0.52
C THR A 16 9.51 -16.72 1.68
N LEU A 17 9.28 -18.04 1.76
CA LEU A 17 8.53 -18.63 2.87
C LEU A 17 9.20 -18.35 4.23
N LYS A 18 10.54 -18.34 4.30
CA LYS A 18 11.28 -17.99 5.52
C LYS A 18 11.07 -16.52 5.93
N MET A 19 11.08 -15.61 4.94
CA MET A 19 10.85 -14.18 5.18
C MET A 19 9.44 -13.86 5.67
N ILE A 20 8.43 -14.69 5.36
CA ILE A 20 7.05 -14.51 5.87
C ILE A 20 6.74 -15.39 7.08
N GLY A 21 7.78 -15.96 7.72
CA GLY A 21 7.63 -16.78 8.91
C GLY A 21 7.10 -18.20 8.66
N LEU A 22 6.97 -18.66 7.41
CA LEU A 22 6.39 -19.96 7.05
C LEU A 22 7.40 -21.09 6.83
N TRP A 23 8.71 -20.84 6.91
CA TRP A 23 9.74 -21.87 6.74
C TRP A 23 10.77 -21.91 7.89
N PRO A 24 10.53 -22.71 8.96
CA PRO A 24 11.47 -22.81 10.09
C PRO A 24 12.80 -23.41 9.63
N GLU A 25 13.89 -23.26 10.40
CA GLU A 25 15.15 -23.91 10.06
C GLU A 25 15.13 -25.41 10.41
N HIS A 26 14.58 -25.75 11.58
CA HIS A 26 14.55 -27.11 12.11
C HIS A 26 13.75 -28.09 11.23
N ASN A 27 14.29 -29.30 11.03
CA ASN A 27 13.63 -30.34 10.22
C ASN A 27 12.32 -30.86 10.84
N GLU A 28 12.24 -30.85 12.16
CA GLU A 28 11.06 -31.25 12.94
C GLU A 28 9.92 -30.20 12.91
N GLY A 29 10.10 -29.10 12.18
CA GLY A 29 9.12 -28.02 12.08
C GLY A 29 9.33 -26.93 13.13
N TYR A 30 8.23 -26.41 13.67
CA TYR A 30 8.26 -25.30 14.63
C TYR A 30 8.53 -25.81 16.06
N LYS A 31 9.43 -25.14 16.77
CA LYS A 31 9.74 -25.37 18.20
C LYS A 31 9.53 -24.08 18.98
N PHE A 32 9.54 -24.14 20.31
CA PHE A 32 9.44 -22.92 21.13
C PHE A 32 10.75 -22.11 21.06
N ASP A 33 10.91 -21.32 20.00
CA ASP A 33 12.06 -20.46 19.71
C ASP A 33 11.61 -19.07 19.21
N TRP A 34 12.59 -18.17 19.01
CA TRP A 34 12.33 -16.81 18.51
C TRP A 34 11.70 -16.80 17.11
N TYR A 35 11.98 -17.81 16.29
CA TYR A 35 11.41 -17.90 14.96
C TYR A 35 9.91 -18.22 15.02
N THR A 36 9.47 -19.09 15.94
CA THR A 36 8.04 -19.37 16.14
C THR A 36 7.28 -18.16 16.67
N LEU A 37 7.88 -17.36 17.56
CA LEU A 37 7.28 -16.08 17.99
C LEU A 37 7.14 -15.12 16.82
N TYR A 38 8.16 -15.01 15.97
CA TYR A 38 8.12 -14.24 14.74
C TYR A 38 7.03 -14.73 13.78
N THR A 39 6.89 -16.05 13.59
CA THR A 39 5.82 -16.65 12.80
C THR A 39 4.45 -16.30 13.35
N LEU A 40 4.23 -16.40 14.66
CA LEU A 40 2.96 -16.02 15.27
C LEU A 40 2.63 -14.55 15.00
N PHE A 41 3.61 -13.66 15.10
CA PHE A 41 3.45 -12.25 14.75
C PHE A 41 3.07 -12.07 13.27
N CYS A 42 3.83 -12.65 12.34
CA CYS A 42 3.54 -12.58 10.90
C CYS A 42 2.17 -13.15 10.55
N VAL A 43 1.79 -14.28 11.14
CA VAL A 43 0.51 -14.92 10.84
C VAL A 43 -0.67 -14.07 11.29
N ASN A 44 -0.57 -13.46 12.47
CA ASN A 44 -1.60 -12.55 12.95
C ASN A 44 -1.66 -11.27 12.12
N LEU A 45 -0.52 -10.63 11.86
CA LEU A 45 -0.45 -9.36 11.15
C LEU A 45 -0.85 -9.49 9.67
N CYS A 46 -0.36 -10.51 8.97
CA CYS A 46 -0.48 -10.60 7.52
C CYS A 46 -1.67 -11.45 7.05
N PHE A 47 -2.15 -12.41 7.86
CA PHE A 47 -3.20 -13.34 7.41
C PHE A 47 -4.48 -13.20 8.22
N ILE A 48 -4.41 -13.20 9.56
CA ILE A 48 -5.63 -13.22 10.39
C ILE A 48 -6.25 -11.82 10.52
N GLY A 49 -5.44 -10.80 10.83
CA GLY A 49 -5.90 -9.43 11.05
C GLY A 49 -6.69 -8.84 9.88
N PRO A 50 -6.17 -8.87 8.64
CA PRO A 50 -6.88 -8.32 7.48
C PRO A 50 -8.20 -9.06 7.19
N ASN A 51 -8.24 -10.39 7.36
CA ASN A 51 -9.47 -11.15 7.19
C ASN A 51 -10.51 -10.78 8.26
N PHE A 52 -10.08 -10.57 9.51
CA PHE A 52 -10.97 -10.12 10.58
C PHE A 52 -11.56 -8.74 10.29
N THR A 53 -10.75 -7.77 9.87
CA THR A 53 -11.25 -6.42 9.57
C THR A 53 -12.22 -6.42 8.39
N GLN A 54 -11.97 -7.20 7.34
CA GLN A 54 -12.89 -7.35 6.21
C GLN A 54 -14.23 -7.96 6.62
N ILE A 55 -14.22 -8.98 7.49
CA ILE A 55 -15.47 -9.58 8.00
C ILE A 55 -16.23 -8.57 8.86
N MET A 56 -15.53 -7.81 9.72
CA MET A 56 -16.17 -6.75 10.51
C MET A 56 -16.79 -5.66 9.62
N ASP A 57 -16.08 -5.22 8.58
CA ASP A 57 -16.60 -4.25 7.60
C ASP A 57 -17.87 -4.78 6.91
N LEU A 58 -17.87 -6.04 6.49
CA LEU A 58 -19.05 -6.67 5.88
C LEU A 58 -20.25 -6.67 6.83
N LEU A 59 -20.04 -6.94 8.13
CA LEU A 59 -21.12 -7.00 9.12
C LEU A 59 -21.69 -5.63 9.47
N ILE A 60 -20.87 -4.58 9.43
CA ILE A 60 -21.30 -3.21 9.78
C ILE A 60 -21.99 -2.54 8.58
N ASN A 61 -21.52 -2.78 7.36
CA ASN A 61 -21.87 -1.98 6.19
C ASN A 61 -22.71 -2.76 5.15
N THR A 62 -23.90 -3.25 5.51
CA THR A 62 -24.75 -4.10 4.63
C THR A 62 -25.83 -3.39 3.82
N SER A 63 -25.81 -2.05 3.73
CA SER A 63 -26.94 -1.30 3.16
C SER A 63 -27.06 -1.39 1.63
N ASP A 64 -25.97 -1.65 0.92
CA ASP A 64 -25.92 -1.71 -0.54
C ASP A 64 -25.54 -3.11 -1.06
N LEU A 65 -26.38 -3.68 -1.92
CA LEU A 65 -26.23 -5.03 -2.45
C LEU A 65 -25.01 -5.16 -3.38
N GLU A 66 -24.71 -4.13 -4.17
CA GLU A 66 -23.58 -4.15 -5.09
C GLU A 66 -22.26 -4.19 -4.31
N THR A 67 -22.08 -3.24 -3.39
CA THR A 67 -20.92 -3.20 -2.49
C THR A 67 -20.82 -4.46 -1.63
N PHE A 68 -21.95 -4.99 -1.14
CA PHE A 68 -21.99 -6.21 -0.34
C PHE A 68 -21.49 -7.44 -1.12
N THR A 69 -21.96 -7.63 -2.37
CA THR A 69 -21.53 -8.76 -3.20
C THR A 69 -20.05 -8.69 -3.57
N ALA A 70 -19.53 -7.48 -3.86
CA ALA A 70 -18.10 -7.27 -4.08
C ALA A 70 -17.25 -7.64 -2.86
N ARG A 71 -17.67 -7.23 -1.65
CA ARG A 71 -16.97 -7.57 -0.41
C ARG A 71 -16.97 -9.06 -0.09
N ILE A 72 -18.10 -9.75 -0.32
CA ILE A 72 -18.16 -11.22 -0.17
C ILE A 72 -17.17 -11.90 -1.10
N PHE A 73 -17.09 -11.46 -2.36
CA PHE A 73 -16.15 -12.02 -3.32
C PHE A 73 -14.70 -11.90 -2.83
N LEU A 74 -14.32 -10.73 -2.30
CA LEU A 74 -13.00 -10.50 -1.71
C LEU A 74 -12.74 -11.42 -0.52
N ILE A 75 -13.67 -11.52 0.43
CA ILE A 75 -13.53 -12.39 1.63
C ILE A 75 -13.36 -13.86 1.23
N ILE A 76 -14.15 -14.34 0.26
CA ILE A 76 -14.04 -15.71 -0.25
C ILE A 76 -12.66 -15.96 -0.86
N SER A 77 -12.10 -14.99 -1.58
CA SER A 77 -10.78 -15.12 -2.20
C SER A 77 -9.63 -15.13 -1.18
N GLU A 78 -9.77 -14.39 -0.07
CA GLU A 78 -8.73 -14.22 0.94
C GLU A 78 -8.71 -15.32 2.01
N ILE A 79 -9.86 -15.87 2.40
CA ILE A 79 -9.96 -16.85 3.50
C ILE A 79 -9.18 -18.15 3.23
N LEU A 80 -8.90 -18.45 1.95
CA LEU A 80 -8.09 -19.60 1.56
C LEU A 80 -6.63 -19.49 2.01
N VAL A 81 -6.08 -18.28 2.15
CA VAL A 81 -4.68 -18.07 2.53
C VAL A 81 -4.43 -18.50 3.98
N PRO A 82 -5.18 -18.01 5.00
CA PRO A 82 -5.06 -18.50 6.37
C PRO A 82 -5.23 -20.03 6.50
N ILE A 83 -6.17 -20.62 5.74
CA ILE A 83 -6.38 -22.06 5.71
C ILE A 83 -5.12 -22.79 5.21
N LYS A 84 -4.55 -22.34 4.08
CA LYS A 84 -3.30 -22.90 3.54
C LYS A 84 -2.14 -22.74 4.52
N VAL A 85 -2.01 -21.58 5.16
CA VAL A 85 -0.98 -21.29 6.18
C VAL A 85 -1.09 -22.26 7.36
N TYR A 86 -2.29 -22.45 7.89
CA TYR A 86 -2.54 -23.39 8.99
C TYR A 86 -2.14 -24.82 8.61
N TYR A 87 -2.58 -25.32 7.45
CA TYR A 87 -2.21 -26.66 7.00
C TYR A 87 -0.72 -26.80 6.68
N HIS A 88 -0.09 -25.75 6.12
CA HIS A 88 1.35 -25.73 5.87
C HIS A 88 2.14 -25.83 7.18
N ILE A 89 1.82 -25.00 8.17
CA ILE A 89 2.44 -25.07 9.51
C ILE A 89 2.26 -26.45 10.13
N LYS A 90 1.06 -27.03 10.03
CA LYS A 90 0.76 -28.36 10.56
C LYS A 90 1.54 -29.49 9.87
N THR A 91 1.86 -29.34 8.59
CA THR A 91 2.44 -30.42 7.77
C THR A 91 3.92 -30.24 7.44
N ILE A 92 4.53 -29.09 7.78
CA ILE A 92 5.88 -28.72 7.38
C ILE A 92 6.94 -29.76 7.79
N SER A 93 6.83 -30.35 8.99
CA SER A 93 7.77 -31.38 9.45
C SER A 93 7.76 -32.59 8.50
N ARG A 94 6.58 -33.08 8.12
CA ARG A 94 6.43 -34.20 7.19
C ARG A 94 6.85 -33.81 5.79
N GLY A 95 6.57 -32.58 5.35
CA GLY A 95 7.02 -32.05 4.07
C GLY A 95 8.55 -32.05 3.95
N LYS A 96 9.25 -31.59 5.00
CA LYS A 96 10.72 -31.60 5.06
C LYS A 96 11.30 -33.02 5.08
N GLU A 97 10.67 -33.95 5.79
CA GLU A 97 11.05 -35.36 5.77
C GLU A 97 10.96 -35.94 4.35
N LEU A 98 9.86 -35.67 3.63
CA LEU A 98 9.69 -36.08 2.23
C LEU A 98 10.79 -35.51 1.33
N MET A 99 11.14 -34.24 1.52
CA MET A 99 12.25 -33.59 0.80
C MET A 99 13.64 -34.14 1.15
N GLN A 100 13.80 -34.81 2.29
CA GLN A 100 15.05 -35.52 2.58
C GLN A 100 15.07 -36.89 1.91
N LYS A 101 13.92 -37.57 1.86
CA LYS A 101 13.78 -38.87 1.18
C LYS A 101 14.13 -38.79 -0.31
N THR A 102 13.90 -37.66 -0.99
CA THR A 102 14.31 -37.48 -2.40
C THR A 102 15.83 -37.55 -2.62
N ASN A 103 16.64 -37.41 -1.57
CA ASN A 103 18.09 -37.58 -1.65
C ASN A 103 18.53 -39.05 -1.59
N ALA A 104 17.61 -39.98 -1.28
CA ALA A 104 17.93 -41.41 -1.27
C ALA A 104 18.31 -41.90 -2.66
N THR A 105 19.21 -42.88 -2.72
CA THR A 105 19.77 -43.44 -3.97
C THR A 105 18.73 -43.95 -4.95
N ILE A 106 17.56 -44.40 -4.46
CA ILE A 106 16.45 -44.87 -5.30
C ILE A 106 15.80 -43.77 -6.13
N PHE A 107 15.81 -42.52 -5.65
CA PHE A 107 15.26 -41.35 -6.34
C PHE A 107 16.29 -40.62 -7.21
N GLN A 108 17.56 -41.02 -7.15
CA GLN A 108 18.62 -40.38 -7.92
C GLN A 108 18.65 -40.93 -9.36
N PRO A 109 18.74 -40.04 -10.37
CA PRO A 109 18.84 -40.47 -11.76
C PRO A 109 20.15 -41.24 -11.99
N LYS A 110 20.05 -42.42 -12.60
CA LYS A 110 21.18 -43.33 -12.85
C LYS A 110 21.82 -43.12 -14.22
N THR A 111 21.05 -42.57 -15.16
CA THR A 111 21.50 -42.32 -16.53
C THR A 111 21.36 -40.85 -16.90
N THR A 112 22.13 -40.41 -17.90
CA THR A 112 22.04 -39.04 -18.44
C THR A 112 20.64 -38.73 -18.97
N THR A 113 19.98 -39.71 -19.61
CA THR A 113 18.60 -39.55 -20.09
C THR A 113 17.62 -39.30 -18.94
N GLN A 114 17.73 -40.04 -17.83
CA GLN A 114 16.88 -39.82 -16.66
C GLN A 114 17.13 -38.45 -16.02
N ARG A 115 18.40 -38.03 -15.95
CA ARG A 115 18.76 -36.68 -15.48
C ARG A 115 18.13 -35.59 -16.35
N ASN A 116 18.20 -35.73 -17.67
CA ASN A 116 17.62 -34.75 -18.60
C ASN A 116 16.10 -34.68 -18.49
N LEU A 117 15.42 -35.82 -18.30
CA LEU A 117 13.97 -35.85 -18.06
C LEU A 117 13.59 -35.13 -16.75
N ALA A 118 14.33 -35.38 -15.67
CA ALA A 118 14.13 -34.70 -14.40
C ALA A 118 14.38 -33.19 -14.51
N GLN A 119 15.49 -32.79 -15.15
CA GLN A 119 15.83 -31.38 -15.35
C GLN A 119 14.76 -30.67 -16.18
N ASN A 120 14.29 -31.26 -17.28
CA ASN A 120 13.25 -30.67 -18.11
C ASN A 120 11.96 -30.38 -17.32
N GLN A 121 11.57 -31.27 -16.39
CA GLN A 121 10.40 -31.02 -15.54
C GLN A 121 10.63 -29.88 -14.55
N LEU A 122 11.83 -29.77 -13.97
CA LEU A 122 12.20 -28.66 -13.10
C LEU A 122 12.25 -27.33 -13.88
N ASP A 123 12.71 -27.35 -15.13
CA ASP A 123 12.77 -26.16 -15.99
C ASP A 123 11.35 -25.70 -16.38
N ILE A 124 10.45 -26.63 -16.72
CA ILE A 124 9.02 -26.33 -16.96
C ILE A 124 8.40 -25.68 -15.71
N TRP A 125 8.61 -26.27 -14.53
CA TRP A 125 8.10 -25.72 -13.28
C TRP A 125 8.66 -24.31 -13.02
N THR A 126 9.96 -24.11 -13.25
CA THR A 126 10.63 -22.81 -13.04
C THR A 126 10.11 -21.75 -14.00
N GLY A 127 9.89 -22.12 -15.26
CA GLY A 127 9.27 -21.24 -16.25
C GLY A 127 7.85 -20.84 -15.84
N ALA A 128 7.02 -21.80 -15.46
CA ALA A 128 5.65 -21.55 -15.02
C ALA A 128 5.59 -20.66 -13.76
N TYR A 129 6.44 -20.94 -12.76
CA TYR A 129 6.56 -20.11 -11.55
C TYR A 129 7.02 -18.69 -11.88
N SER A 130 8.02 -18.54 -12.75
CA SER A 130 8.53 -17.22 -13.16
C SER A 130 7.47 -16.40 -13.89
N ILE A 131 6.71 -17.02 -14.81
CA ILE A 131 5.59 -16.37 -15.51
C ILE A 131 4.54 -15.88 -14.51
N PHE A 132 4.16 -16.72 -13.55
CA PHE A 132 3.19 -16.35 -12.52
C PHE A 132 3.69 -15.16 -11.69
N CYS A 133 4.93 -15.21 -11.19
CA CYS A 133 5.52 -14.11 -10.43
C CYS A 133 5.57 -12.79 -11.22
N VAL A 134 5.96 -12.84 -12.49
CA VAL A 134 5.99 -11.65 -13.36
C VAL A 134 4.58 -11.09 -13.56
N SER A 135 3.57 -11.94 -13.78
CA SER A 135 2.18 -11.48 -13.90
C SER A 135 1.67 -10.80 -12.62
N CYS A 136 1.98 -11.36 -11.45
CA CYS A 136 1.61 -10.75 -10.16
C CYS A 136 2.31 -9.41 -9.95
N PHE A 137 3.60 -9.32 -10.31
CA PHE A 137 4.37 -8.09 -10.19
C PHE A 137 3.80 -6.98 -11.08
N ILE A 138 3.48 -7.29 -12.34
CA ILE A 138 2.84 -6.34 -13.26
C ILE A 138 1.48 -5.89 -12.74
N ALA A 139 0.63 -6.82 -12.29
CA ALA A 139 -0.68 -6.49 -11.73
C ALA A 139 -0.57 -5.57 -10.50
N THR A 140 0.42 -5.83 -9.64
CA THR A 140 0.68 -5.03 -8.44
C THR A 140 1.14 -3.62 -8.80
N ILE A 141 2.05 -3.47 -9.78
CA ILE A 141 2.49 -2.15 -10.26
C ILE A 141 1.30 -1.35 -10.78
N ILE A 142 0.45 -1.96 -11.61
CA ILE A 142 -0.74 -1.29 -12.15
C ILE A 142 -1.67 -0.84 -11.03
N SER A 143 -1.97 -1.74 -10.07
CA SER A 143 -2.85 -1.43 -8.94
C SER A 143 -2.33 -0.27 -8.08
N ILE A 144 -1.04 -0.31 -7.71
CA ILE A 144 -0.42 0.76 -6.90
C ILE A 144 -0.39 2.08 -7.69
N SER A 145 -0.13 2.03 -9.00
CA SER A 145 -0.07 3.24 -9.83
C SER A 145 -1.42 3.95 -9.92
N VAL A 146 -2.51 3.18 -10.05
CA VAL A 146 -3.88 3.73 -10.04
C VAL A 146 -4.20 4.36 -8.69
N LEU A 147 -3.84 3.70 -7.58
CA LEU A 147 -4.06 4.21 -6.24
C LEU A 147 -3.34 5.55 -6.01
N VAL A 148 -2.03 5.60 -6.28
CA VAL A 148 -1.21 6.81 -6.11
C VAL A 148 -1.70 7.94 -7.01
N THR A 149 -2.13 7.63 -8.23
CA THR A 149 -2.68 8.65 -9.14
C THR A 149 -3.98 9.23 -8.59
N ALA A 150 -4.88 8.39 -8.09
CA ALA A 150 -6.15 8.85 -7.52
C ALA A 150 -5.90 9.75 -6.28
N ASP A 151 -5.03 9.30 -5.39
CA ASP A 151 -4.61 10.01 -4.18
C ASP A 151 -4.07 11.41 -4.49
N VAL A 152 -3.05 11.50 -5.34
CA VAL A 152 -2.47 12.80 -5.77
C VAL A 152 -3.52 13.70 -6.43
N ASN A 153 -4.40 13.16 -7.28
CA ASN A 153 -5.40 14.00 -7.95
C ASN A 153 -6.47 14.53 -6.99
N LEU A 154 -6.87 13.76 -5.98
CA LEU A 154 -7.80 14.22 -4.95
C LEU A 154 -7.17 15.35 -4.13
N ASP A 155 -5.90 15.20 -3.75
CA ASP A 155 -5.18 16.24 -3.01
C ASP A 155 -5.03 17.52 -3.82
N MET A 156 -4.61 17.39 -5.08
CA MET A 156 -4.47 18.52 -6.00
C MET A 156 -5.81 19.20 -6.28
N PHE A 157 -6.92 18.46 -6.30
CA PHE A 157 -8.25 19.04 -6.46
C PHE A 157 -8.61 19.94 -5.28
N VAL A 158 -8.40 19.49 -4.04
CA VAL A 158 -8.66 20.31 -2.84
C VAL A 158 -7.77 21.56 -2.84
N VAL A 159 -6.47 21.39 -3.10
CA VAL A 159 -5.52 22.51 -3.21
C VAL A 159 -5.96 23.51 -4.29
N ALA A 160 -6.44 23.03 -5.45
CA ALA A 160 -6.92 23.90 -6.52
C ALA A 160 -8.14 24.75 -6.11
N LEU A 161 -9.06 24.22 -5.28
CA LEU A 161 -10.18 24.99 -4.74
C LEU A 161 -9.71 26.10 -3.78
N ILE A 162 -8.70 25.80 -2.94
CA ILE A 162 -8.09 26.78 -2.03
C ILE A 162 -7.37 27.89 -2.81
N ILE A 163 -6.63 27.52 -3.86
CA ILE A 163 -5.98 28.48 -4.76
C ILE A 163 -7.04 29.32 -5.48
N PHE A 164 -8.16 28.73 -5.88
CA PHE A 164 -9.26 29.47 -6.50
C PHE A 164 -9.80 30.56 -5.58
N VAL A 165 -10.03 30.27 -4.30
CA VAL A 165 -10.41 31.29 -3.29
C VAL A 165 -9.38 32.42 -3.25
N SER A 166 -8.10 32.06 -3.13
CA SER A 166 -6.97 33.01 -3.09
C SER A 166 -6.95 33.93 -4.31
N ALA A 167 -7.11 33.36 -5.51
CA ALA A 167 -7.11 34.11 -6.76
C ALA A 167 -8.33 35.04 -6.87
N GLN A 168 -9.50 34.62 -6.38
CA GLN A 168 -10.70 35.48 -6.38
C GLN A 168 -10.54 36.67 -5.43
N CYS A 169 -9.87 36.50 -4.29
CA CYS A 169 -9.51 37.62 -3.41
C CYS A 169 -8.56 38.61 -4.09
N ASP A 170 -7.57 38.12 -4.86
CA ASP A 170 -6.66 39.00 -5.63
C ASP A 170 -7.42 39.80 -6.70
N ILE A 171 -8.35 39.17 -7.42
CA ILE A 171 -9.22 39.85 -8.41
C ILE A 171 -10.08 40.92 -7.73
N LEU A 172 -10.69 40.60 -6.58
CA LEU A 172 -11.49 41.55 -5.82
C LEU A 172 -10.64 42.75 -5.35
N CYS A 173 -9.43 42.50 -4.85
CA CYS A 173 -8.49 43.55 -4.46
C CYS A 173 -8.12 44.47 -5.64
N ASP A 174 -7.88 43.91 -6.82
CA ASP A 174 -7.61 44.69 -8.04
C ASP A 174 -8.82 45.56 -8.43
N GLU A 175 -10.03 44.99 -8.43
CA GLU A 175 -11.26 45.70 -8.75
C GLU A 175 -11.50 46.88 -7.78
N LEU A 176 -11.26 46.67 -6.49
CA LEU A 176 -11.33 47.70 -5.44
C LEU A 176 -10.30 48.81 -5.65
N ARG A 177 -9.07 48.46 -6.03
CA ARG A 177 -7.97 49.43 -6.17
C ARG A 177 -8.04 50.24 -7.46
N ASN A 178 -8.37 49.57 -8.57
CA ASN A 178 -8.18 50.09 -9.91
C ASN A 178 -9.50 50.42 -10.62
N ASN A 179 -10.59 49.69 -10.36
CA ASN A 179 -11.84 49.86 -11.12
C ASN A 179 -12.87 50.75 -10.42
N LEU A 180 -12.76 50.93 -9.10
CA LEU A 180 -13.65 51.79 -8.31
C LEU A 180 -13.48 53.30 -8.56
N ARG A 181 -12.36 53.75 -9.15
CA ARG A 181 -12.06 55.18 -9.42
C ARG A 181 -12.77 55.76 -10.66
N ARG A 182 -13.58 54.97 -11.35
CA ARG A 182 -14.26 55.32 -12.61
C ARG A 182 -15.72 55.75 -12.35
N PRO A 183 -16.43 56.35 -13.35
CA PRO A 183 -17.87 56.59 -13.23
C PRO A 183 -18.65 55.31 -12.87
N ASN A 184 -19.80 55.46 -12.21
CA ASN A 184 -20.67 54.39 -11.67
C ASN A 184 -20.13 53.69 -10.40
N PHE A 185 -19.51 54.44 -9.48
CA PHE A 185 -18.97 53.94 -8.21
C PHE A 185 -19.94 53.04 -7.43
N HIS A 186 -21.19 53.46 -7.26
CA HIS A 186 -22.17 52.74 -6.44
C HIS A 186 -22.46 51.32 -6.96
N GLU A 187 -22.65 51.18 -8.27
CA GLU A 187 -22.92 49.88 -8.91
C GLU A 187 -21.70 48.95 -8.83
N LYS A 188 -20.49 49.49 -9.05
CA LYS A 188 -19.24 48.72 -8.94
C LYS A 188 -18.94 48.28 -7.52
N PHE A 189 -19.20 49.15 -6.55
CA PHE A 189 -19.03 48.83 -5.14
C PHE A 189 -20.01 47.73 -4.69
N LEU A 190 -21.28 47.83 -5.08
CA LEU A 190 -22.26 46.75 -4.86
C LEU A 190 -21.82 45.42 -5.48
N ARG A 191 -21.23 45.46 -6.68
CA ARG A 191 -20.68 44.27 -7.34
C ARG A 191 -19.52 43.66 -6.55
N CYS A 192 -18.61 44.47 -6.02
CA CYS A 192 -17.50 44.00 -5.17
C CYS A 192 -18.00 43.36 -3.88
N ILE A 193 -19.01 43.96 -3.22
CA ILE A 193 -19.63 43.35 -2.03
C ILE A 193 -20.27 42.01 -2.39
N LYS A 194 -20.99 41.93 -3.51
CA LYS A 194 -21.60 40.68 -3.96
C LYS A 194 -20.52 39.63 -4.24
N HIS A 195 -19.46 39.98 -4.95
CA HIS A 195 -18.34 39.08 -5.26
C HIS A 195 -17.66 38.56 -3.98
N HIS A 196 -17.37 39.43 -3.01
CA HIS A 196 -16.82 39.02 -1.71
C HIS A 196 -17.72 38.01 -0.98
N LYS A 197 -19.05 38.24 -0.98
CA LYS A 197 -20.00 37.29 -0.38
C LYS A 197 -19.98 35.92 -1.08
N GLU A 198 -19.89 35.89 -2.41
CA GLU A 198 -19.75 34.63 -3.15
C GLU A 198 -18.43 33.92 -2.84
N ILE A 199 -17.32 34.67 -2.66
CA ILE A 199 -16.03 34.10 -2.25
C ILE A 199 -16.14 33.45 -0.87
N LEU A 200 -16.74 34.14 0.10
CA LEU A 200 -16.94 33.60 1.46
C LEU A 200 -17.83 32.34 1.43
N SER A 201 -18.95 32.38 0.71
CA SER A 201 -19.81 31.22 0.51
C SER A 201 -19.06 30.04 -0.13
N PHE A 202 -18.24 30.30 -1.15
CA PHE A 202 -17.44 29.25 -1.79
C PHE A 202 -16.38 28.66 -0.85
N LYS A 203 -15.70 29.51 -0.05
CA LYS A 203 -14.73 29.08 0.98
C LYS A 203 -15.41 28.18 2.02
N GLU A 204 -16.54 28.61 2.56
CA GLU A 204 -17.30 27.85 3.56
C GLU A 204 -17.74 26.48 2.99
N ASN A 205 -18.33 26.45 1.79
CA ASN A 205 -18.73 25.19 1.15
C ASN A 205 -17.54 24.26 0.86
N THR A 206 -16.38 24.83 0.45
CA THR A 206 -15.17 24.03 0.22
C THR A 206 -14.66 23.44 1.54
N ASN A 207 -14.67 24.22 2.61
CA ASN A 207 -14.26 23.78 3.94
C ASN A 207 -15.18 22.66 4.45
N ASP A 208 -16.50 22.85 4.38
CA ASP A 208 -17.47 21.85 4.84
C ASP A 208 -17.36 20.51 4.09
N LEU A 209 -17.00 20.53 2.79
CA LEU A 209 -16.81 19.33 2.00
C LEU A 209 -15.54 18.55 2.34
N TYR A 210 -14.45 19.25 2.68
CA TYR A 210 -13.12 18.65 2.78
C TYR A 210 -12.47 18.72 4.17
N GLU A 211 -13.09 19.36 5.16
CA GLU A 211 -12.55 19.48 6.52
C GLU A 211 -12.18 18.12 7.11
N ILE A 212 -13.10 17.15 7.04
CA ILE A 212 -12.86 15.80 7.58
C ILE A 212 -11.75 15.06 6.83
N VAL A 213 -11.61 15.32 5.52
CA VAL A 213 -10.57 14.71 4.69
C VAL A 213 -9.21 15.31 5.05
N ILE A 214 -9.10 16.64 5.12
CA ILE A 214 -7.89 17.36 5.51
C ILE A 214 -7.45 16.98 6.93
N PHE A 215 -8.41 16.79 7.84
CA PHE A 215 -8.14 16.32 9.20
C PHE A 215 -7.45 14.96 9.20
N TRP A 216 -8.04 13.96 8.54
CA TRP A 216 -7.44 12.61 8.50
C TRP A 216 -6.11 12.61 7.75
N GLN A 217 -6.00 13.38 6.68
CA GLN A 217 -4.76 13.54 5.92
C GLN A 217 -3.63 14.05 6.83
N THR A 218 -3.91 15.09 7.63
CA THR A 218 -2.92 15.66 8.56
C THR A 218 -2.49 14.66 9.63
N VAL A 219 -3.46 13.93 10.22
CA VAL A 219 -3.19 12.92 11.26
C VAL A 219 -2.35 11.77 10.72
N LEU A 220 -2.74 11.21 9.57
CA LEU A 220 -2.08 10.06 8.96
C LEU A 220 -0.69 10.41 8.45
N SER A 221 -0.52 11.56 7.81
CA SER A 221 0.79 12.04 7.34
C SER A 221 1.75 12.34 8.49
N SER A 222 1.26 12.91 9.59
CA SER A 222 2.07 13.14 10.80
C SER A 222 2.53 11.83 11.45
N LEU A 223 1.63 10.85 11.58
CA LEU A 223 1.94 9.53 12.12
C LEU A 223 2.93 8.80 11.21
N SER A 224 2.69 8.82 9.91
CA SER A 224 3.56 8.21 8.90
C SER A 224 4.97 8.80 8.92
N LEU A 225 5.08 10.12 8.99
CA LEU A 225 6.36 10.81 9.08
C LEU A 225 7.10 10.43 10.37
N ALA A 226 6.40 10.38 11.51
CA ALA A 226 6.99 9.96 12.79
C ALA A 226 7.51 8.52 12.75
N LEU A 227 6.73 7.59 12.18
CA LEU A 227 7.14 6.19 12.01
C LEU A 227 8.31 6.04 11.04
N THR A 228 8.31 6.82 9.96
CA THR A 228 9.40 6.83 8.97
C THR A 228 10.70 7.36 9.58
N MET A 229 10.63 8.45 10.34
CA MET A 229 11.79 8.98 11.08
C MET A 229 12.32 7.97 12.09
N PHE A 230 11.44 7.31 12.85
CA PHE A 230 11.85 6.26 13.79
C PHE A 230 12.50 5.08 13.06
N HIS A 231 11.91 4.63 11.94
CA HIS A 231 12.47 3.56 11.12
C HIS A 231 13.87 3.91 10.60
N LEU A 232 14.10 5.14 10.14
CA LEU A 232 15.42 5.62 9.72
C LEU A 232 16.48 5.55 10.83
N THR A 233 16.10 5.62 12.10
CA THR A 233 17.05 5.44 13.23
C THR A 233 17.45 3.98 13.47
N LEU A 234 16.64 3.03 13.01
CA LEU A 234 16.86 1.58 13.24
C LEU A 234 17.59 0.89 12.08
N VAL A 235 17.50 1.46 10.88
CA VAL A 235 18.05 0.85 9.66
C VAL A 235 19.56 1.13 9.53
N LYS A 236 20.32 0.14 9.06
CA LYS A 236 21.77 0.28 8.84
C LYS A 236 22.05 1.20 7.66
N PHE A 237 23.02 2.10 7.81
CA PHE A 237 23.36 3.16 6.84
C PHE A 237 23.64 2.68 5.41
N GLU A 238 24.11 1.43 5.26
CA GLU A 238 24.47 0.85 3.96
C GLU A 238 23.35 0.00 3.31
N SER A 239 22.18 -0.09 3.95
CA SER A 239 21.07 -0.86 3.40
C SER A 239 20.27 -0.07 2.36
N SER A 240 19.78 -0.75 1.33
CA SER A 240 18.91 -0.15 0.31
C SER A 240 17.57 0.36 0.85
N GLU A 241 17.18 -0.07 2.05
CA GLU A 241 15.94 0.29 2.73
C GLU A 241 15.88 1.78 3.09
N ILE A 242 17.04 2.41 3.35
CA ILE A 242 17.12 3.84 3.70
C ILE A 242 16.62 4.72 2.56
N TYR A 243 16.98 4.41 1.32
CA TYR A 243 16.55 5.20 0.17
C TYR A 243 15.04 5.19 0.02
N GLY A 244 14.40 4.03 0.23
CA GLY A 244 12.95 3.91 0.19
C GLY A 244 12.27 4.73 1.29
N ALA A 245 12.76 4.60 2.53
CA ALA A 245 12.23 5.34 3.67
C ALA A 245 12.43 6.86 3.54
N MET A 246 13.58 7.32 3.04
CA MET A 246 13.83 8.74 2.77
C MET A 246 12.91 9.30 1.69
N MET A 247 12.75 8.59 0.56
CA MET A 247 11.86 9.02 -0.51
C MET A 247 10.41 9.09 -0.04
N TYR A 248 9.96 8.11 0.74
CA TYR A 248 8.62 8.10 1.32
C TYR A 248 8.42 9.28 2.29
N GLY A 249 9.35 9.50 3.23
CA GLY A 249 9.27 10.60 4.17
C GLY A 249 9.27 11.98 3.50
N LEU A 250 10.05 12.17 2.44
CA LEU A 250 10.04 13.40 1.63
C LEU A 250 8.69 13.61 0.92
N ALA A 251 8.12 12.55 0.34
CA ALA A 251 6.84 12.63 -0.36
C ALA A 251 5.71 13.08 0.59
N THR A 252 5.55 12.39 1.74
CA THR A 252 4.53 12.72 2.75
C THR A 252 4.73 14.13 3.34
N SER A 253 5.99 14.58 3.46
CA SER A 253 6.28 15.94 3.93
C SER A 253 5.83 17.00 2.91
N LEU A 254 6.08 16.77 1.61
CA LEU A 254 5.68 17.69 0.54
C LEU A 254 4.15 17.79 0.41
N GLU A 255 3.47 16.66 0.50
CA GLU A 255 2.01 16.56 0.48
C GLU A 255 1.38 17.43 1.58
N THR A 256 1.84 17.24 2.83
CA THR A 256 1.38 18.06 3.98
C THR A 256 1.72 19.54 3.80
N PHE A 257 2.91 19.85 3.29
CA PHE A 257 3.34 21.24 3.08
C PHE A 257 2.45 21.99 2.10
N LEU A 258 1.99 21.35 1.02
CA LEU A 258 1.12 21.98 0.03
C LEU A 258 -0.19 22.46 0.65
N TYR A 259 -0.85 21.62 1.45
CA TYR A 259 -2.05 22.00 2.19
C TYR A 259 -1.82 23.19 3.11
N CYS A 260 -0.74 23.15 3.91
CA CYS A 260 -0.44 24.22 4.85
C CYS A 260 -0.12 25.54 4.14
N TRP A 261 0.67 25.49 3.05
CA TRP A 261 1.06 26.68 2.30
C TRP A 261 -0.14 27.37 1.65
N PHE A 262 -0.90 26.65 0.84
CA PHE A 262 -2.03 27.24 0.12
C PHE A 262 -3.20 27.57 1.06
N GLY A 263 -3.41 26.77 2.10
CA GLY A 263 -4.39 27.08 3.15
C GLY A 263 -4.07 28.40 3.84
N ASN A 264 -2.80 28.62 4.22
CA ASN A 264 -2.37 29.87 4.81
C ASN A 264 -2.47 31.05 3.83
N GLU A 265 -2.11 30.86 2.56
CA GLU A 265 -2.26 31.91 1.54
C GLU A 265 -3.71 32.36 1.37
N ALA A 266 -4.66 31.41 1.34
CA ALA A 266 -6.08 31.72 1.26
C ALA A 266 -6.57 32.45 2.50
N GLU A 267 -6.15 32.02 3.70
CA GLU A 267 -6.56 32.62 4.97
C GLU A 267 -6.06 34.07 5.11
N VAL A 268 -4.85 34.37 4.64
CA VAL A 268 -4.29 35.74 4.68
C VAL A 268 -5.01 36.69 3.71
N LYS A 269 -5.60 36.18 2.63
CA LYS A 269 -6.24 36.98 1.58
C LYS A 269 -7.73 37.25 1.79
N VAL A 270 -8.40 36.47 2.63
CA VAL A 270 -9.84 36.59 2.93
C VAL A 270 -10.07 37.61 4.05
#